data_AF-A0A0H2RV53-F1
#
_entry.id   AF-A0A0H2RV53-F1
#
_cell.length_a   1.000
_cell.length_b   1.000
_cell.length_c   1.000
_cell.angle_alpha   90.00
_cell.angle_beta   90.00
_cell.angle_gamma   90.00
#
_symmetry.space_group_name_H-M   'P 1'
#
loop_
_entity.id
_entity.type
_entity.pdbx_description
1 polymer ?
#
loop_
_entity_poly.entity_id
_entity_poly.type
_entity_poly.pdbx_seq_one_letter_code
_entity_poly.pdbx_strand_id
1 'polypeptide(L)'
;MCAVDLPAVILLSMQYNLVAGTLAPYAESRPDLRPLLDRILNYEVLGSFLLTEIAHGLDAKNLETTARLLPSGDYDLHSPRFEASKFMPPSGVVEGLDRVAIVFARLLVQGEDRGIRPFVVYLSKNGRMCKGVTSRLMPGRPGSEALDHSITTFTRVRLPRTALLGSHDRPANDRDNFLSCIHRVSIGSIAVSLMSIPTLSVSTFIAAKYSLQRTVTSNSSEQVPIWSFRTQQIPIIRAYALLAVMKSFAREVIAMYTRPGIDSTVKSALVCIVKAFLVQQSQDRMLEMAERCGAQGLFLHNQIASLQLCMRGALIAEGDVLVLCIRLASELLIGRYEIPVPRCPQSFLARYEKAFFALCKENLSEIKDHRSEQFNQQILPLCRPLVEAISHRMAYEAALDSGTVDRPLLDLYEITTICNYGAWFAEQKELDMSAKKLMELEEMAVSAAVPHLKRYMEESEAEAYVQAPMLVRENNEAFINGLECSSGDDLQGVLADMYKNAFSHIPSRL
;
A
#
# COMPACT_ATOMS: atom_id res chain seq x y z
N MET A 1 15.83 3.48 -2.47
CA MET A 1 14.82 4.46 -2.00
C MET A 1 13.65 3.80 -1.29
N CYS A 2 12.80 2.99 -1.95
CA CYS A 2 11.64 2.35 -1.27
C CYS A 2 11.98 1.56 0.00
N ALA A 3 13.18 0.99 0.07
CA ALA A 3 13.67 0.20 1.19
C ALA A 3 14.21 1.04 2.38
N VAL A 4 14.50 2.33 2.18
CA VAL A 4 15.23 3.18 3.14
C VAL A 4 14.52 4.50 3.46
N ASP A 5 13.69 5.00 2.54
CA ASP A 5 12.98 6.27 2.66
C ASP A 5 11.69 6.23 1.81
N LEU A 6 10.64 5.60 2.35
CA LEU A 6 9.31 5.60 1.72
C LEU A 6 8.70 7.01 1.59
N PRO A 7 8.84 7.92 2.57
CA PRO A 7 8.37 9.29 2.44
C PRO A 7 8.89 9.98 1.17
N ALA A 8 10.19 9.87 0.88
CA ALA A 8 10.75 10.40 -0.36
C ALA A 8 10.10 9.77 -1.61
N VAL A 9 9.82 8.46 -1.59
CA VAL A 9 9.14 7.79 -2.72
C VAL A 9 7.71 8.31 -2.91
N ILE A 10 6.98 8.61 -1.84
CA ILE A 10 5.65 9.23 -1.92
C ILE A 10 5.74 10.61 -2.58
N LEU A 11 6.74 11.42 -2.21
CA LEU A 11 6.99 12.72 -2.84
C LEU A 11 7.37 12.58 -4.32
N LEU A 12 8.24 11.63 -4.67
CA LEU A 12 8.60 11.33 -6.06
C LEU A 12 7.38 10.91 -6.89
N SER A 13 6.56 10.00 -6.36
CA SER A 13 5.34 9.53 -7.04
C SER A 13 4.36 10.68 -7.24
N MET A 14 4.14 11.51 -6.22
CA MET A 14 3.29 12.68 -6.35
C MET A 14 3.82 13.67 -7.39
N GLN A 15 5.13 13.97 -7.37
CA GLN A 15 5.76 14.90 -8.32
C GLN A 15 5.66 14.41 -9.76
N TYR A 16 6.22 13.22 -10.05
CA TYR A 16 6.39 12.71 -11.40
C TYR A 16 5.13 12.02 -11.93
N ASN A 17 4.52 11.15 -11.13
CA ASN A 17 3.36 10.40 -11.59
C ASN A 17 2.09 11.25 -11.53
N LEU A 18 1.75 11.84 -10.39
CA LEU A 18 0.47 12.52 -10.25
C LEU A 18 0.45 13.90 -10.88
N VAL A 19 1.44 14.75 -10.59
CA VAL A 19 1.43 16.15 -11.04
C VAL A 19 1.98 16.29 -12.45
N ALA A 20 3.25 15.95 -12.68
CA ALA A 20 3.85 16.06 -14.01
C ALA A 20 3.15 15.15 -15.02
N GLY A 21 2.82 13.91 -14.61
CA GLY A 21 2.08 12.96 -15.46
C GLY A 21 0.68 13.42 -15.83
N THR A 22 -0.01 14.20 -14.98
CA THR A 22 -1.29 14.82 -15.36
C THR A 22 -1.08 16.01 -16.28
N LEU A 23 -0.04 16.82 -16.06
CA LEU A 23 0.22 18.04 -16.82
C LEU A 23 0.76 17.76 -18.24
N ALA A 24 1.56 16.70 -18.41
CA ALA A 24 2.30 16.43 -19.64
C ALA A 24 1.43 16.31 -20.90
N PRO A 25 0.30 15.57 -20.92
CA PRO A 25 -0.55 15.50 -22.11
C PRO A 25 -1.16 16.86 -22.49
N TYR A 26 -1.45 17.73 -21.51
CA TYR A 26 -1.93 19.07 -21.80
C TYR A 26 -0.82 19.95 -22.36
N ALA A 27 0.42 19.82 -21.88
CA ALA A 27 1.55 20.61 -22.35
C ALA A 27 1.87 20.41 -23.84
N GLU A 28 1.46 19.29 -24.44
CA GLU A 28 1.56 19.05 -25.89
C GLU A 28 0.67 20.00 -26.71
N SER A 29 -0.52 20.33 -26.21
CA SER A 29 -1.48 21.24 -26.87
C SER A 29 -1.51 22.65 -26.28
N ARG A 30 -0.89 22.85 -25.11
CA ARG A 30 -0.81 24.10 -24.35
C ARG A 30 0.67 24.44 -24.05
N PRO A 31 1.41 25.05 -24.98
CA PRO A 31 2.83 25.38 -24.80
C PRO A 31 3.10 26.28 -23.59
N ASP A 32 2.11 27.06 -23.13
CA ASP A 32 2.20 27.87 -21.92
C ASP A 32 2.44 27.05 -20.63
N LEU A 33 2.09 25.76 -20.63
CA LEU A 33 2.33 24.85 -19.51
C LEU A 33 3.76 24.30 -19.48
N ARG A 34 4.51 24.38 -20.59
CA ARG A 34 5.82 23.75 -20.71
C ARG A 34 6.86 24.28 -19.70
N PRO A 35 6.99 25.60 -19.47
CA PRO A 35 7.93 26.11 -18.47
C PRO A 35 7.60 25.62 -17.06
N LEU A 36 6.32 25.51 -16.71
CA LEU A 36 5.92 24.96 -15.42
C LEU A 36 6.24 23.47 -15.31
N LEU A 37 5.95 22.70 -16.36
CA LEU A 37 6.27 21.27 -16.41
C LEU A 37 7.78 21.03 -16.23
N ASP A 38 8.62 21.77 -16.95
CA ASP A 38 10.08 21.61 -16.83
C ASP A 38 10.56 21.94 -15.41
N ARG A 39 10.04 23.00 -14.78
CA ARG A 39 10.33 23.36 -13.38
C ARG A 39 9.88 22.28 -12.38
N ILE A 40 8.72 21.66 -12.61
CA ILE A 40 8.24 20.52 -11.80
C ILE A 40 9.18 19.32 -11.97
N LEU A 41 9.58 19.00 -13.19
CA LEU A 41 10.48 17.86 -13.46
C LEU A 41 11.88 18.04 -12.83
N ASN A 42 12.35 19.29 -12.74
CA ASN A 42 13.62 19.67 -12.13
C ASN A 42 13.57 19.94 -10.62
N TYR A 43 12.42 19.73 -9.96
CA TYR A 43 12.22 20.07 -8.54
C TYR A 43 12.43 21.54 -8.16
N GLU A 44 12.33 22.46 -9.13
CA GLU A 44 12.34 23.91 -8.88
C GLU A 44 10.99 24.41 -8.35
N VAL A 45 9.93 23.60 -8.53
CA VAL A 45 8.58 23.80 -7.96
C VAL A 45 8.09 22.46 -7.44
N LEU A 46 7.58 22.44 -6.21
CA LEU A 46 6.97 21.26 -5.61
C LEU A 46 5.55 21.06 -6.13
N GLY A 47 5.21 19.83 -6.51
CA GLY A 47 3.89 19.44 -6.99
C GLY A 47 3.05 18.78 -5.89
N SER A 48 1.77 19.11 -5.85
CA SER A 48 0.77 18.41 -5.03
C SER A 48 -0.47 18.00 -5.84
N PHE A 49 -1.09 16.86 -5.51
CA PHE A 49 -2.27 16.35 -6.21
C PHE A 49 -3.49 16.34 -5.27
N LEU A 50 -4.41 17.28 -5.47
CA LEU A 50 -5.48 17.61 -4.52
C LEU A 50 -6.84 17.16 -5.05
N LEU A 51 -7.10 15.86 -4.91
CA LEU A 51 -8.37 15.22 -5.27
C LEU A 51 -9.28 15.08 -4.05
N THR A 52 -8.84 14.30 -3.06
CA THR A 52 -9.58 13.94 -1.85
C THR A 52 -9.98 15.14 -1.01
N GLU A 53 -11.21 15.10 -0.51
CA GLU A 53 -11.75 16.04 0.48
C GLU A 53 -12.01 15.32 1.81
N ILE A 54 -12.15 16.08 2.89
CA ILE A 54 -12.46 15.50 4.22
C ILE A 54 -13.72 14.63 4.16
N ALA A 55 -14.78 15.08 3.47
CA ALA A 55 -16.00 14.30 3.29
C ALA A 55 -15.92 13.27 2.15
N HIS A 56 -15.01 13.43 1.17
CA HIS A 56 -15.04 12.69 -0.09
C HIS A 56 -13.67 12.08 -0.42
N GLY A 57 -13.48 10.82 -0.02
CA GLY A 57 -12.38 9.97 -0.46
C GLY A 57 -12.82 8.94 -1.49
N LEU A 58 -13.44 7.86 -1.02
CA LEU A 58 -14.00 6.80 -1.88
C LEU A 58 -15.08 7.31 -2.84
N ASP A 59 -15.75 8.39 -2.46
CA ASP A 59 -16.78 9.07 -3.25
C ASP A 59 -16.29 10.37 -3.90
N ALA A 60 -15.00 10.45 -4.27
CA ALA A 60 -14.40 11.66 -4.84
C ALA A 60 -15.10 12.21 -6.11
N LYS A 61 -15.92 11.41 -6.81
CA LYS A 61 -16.80 11.89 -7.91
C LYS A 61 -17.84 12.94 -7.44
N ASN A 62 -18.12 12.97 -6.15
CA ASN A 62 -19.07 13.86 -5.49
C ASN A 62 -18.38 14.96 -4.68
N LEU A 63 -17.08 15.21 -4.92
CA LEU A 63 -16.34 16.31 -4.31
C LEU A 63 -17.09 17.65 -4.46
N GLU A 64 -16.91 18.54 -3.49
CA GLU A 64 -17.69 19.76 -3.32
C GLU A 64 -16.90 21.04 -3.66
N THR A 65 -15.57 20.99 -3.75
CA THR A 65 -14.76 22.16 -4.19
C THR A 65 -15.23 22.61 -5.57
N THR A 66 -15.50 23.91 -5.73
CA THR A 66 -16.01 24.49 -6.99
C THR A 66 -15.01 25.45 -7.61
N ALA A 67 -15.02 25.54 -8.94
CA ALA A 67 -14.33 26.57 -9.70
C ALA A 67 -15.35 27.25 -10.63
N ARG A 68 -15.79 28.45 -10.27
CA ARG A 68 -16.82 29.18 -11.03
C ARG A 68 -16.20 30.10 -12.07
N LEU A 69 -16.58 29.94 -13.34
CA LEU A 69 -16.20 30.86 -14.40
C LEU A 69 -16.82 32.25 -14.15
N LEU A 70 -15.98 33.27 -14.08
CA LEU A 70 -16.34 34.67 -13.89
C LEU A 70 -16.57 35.37 -15.24
N PRO A 71 -17.24 36.53 -15.27
CA PRO A 71 -17.38 37.33 -16.50
C PRO A 71 -16.04 37.76 -17.12
N SER A 72 -14.99 37.91 -16.31
CA SER A 72 -13.62 38.16 -16.80
C SER A 72 -13.00 36.95 -17.50
N GLY A 73 -13.65 35.79 -17.45
CA GLY A 73 -13.17 34.46 -17.86
C GLY A 73 -12.19 33.80 -16.88
N ASP A 74 -11.78 34.49 -15.83
CA ASP A 74 -11.06 33.87 -14.71
C ASP A 74 -11.99 32.91 -13.94
N TYR A 75 -11.44 32.14 -13.01
CA TYR A 75 -12.22 31.28 -12.12
C TYR A 75 -12.15 31.74 -10.67
N ASP A 76 -13.25 31.56 -9.95
CA ASP A 76 -13.32 31.66 -8.49
C ASP A 76 -13.30 30.24 -7.90
N LEU A 77 -12.15 29.82 -7.37
CA LEU A 77 -11.96 28.52 -6.72
C LEU A 77 -12.33 28.61 -5.23
N HIS A 78 -13.21 27.74 -4.77
CA HIS A 78 -13.72 27.80 -3.41
C HIS A 78 -14.13 26.42 -2.86
N SER A 79 -13.69 26.13 -1.63
CA SER A 79 -14.25 25.08 -0.78
C SER A 79 -15.48 25.64 -0.05
N PRO A 80 -16.72 25.22 -0.40
CA PRO A 80 -17.95 25.85 0.10
C PRO A 80 -18.21 25.64 1.59
N ARG A 81 -17.61 24.60 2.18
CA ARG A 81 -17.67 24.27 3.61
C ARG A 81 -16.39 23.60 4.07
N PHE A 82 -16.23 23.44 5.38
CA PHE A 82 -15.01 22.86 5.97
C PHE A 82 -14.71 21.47 5.42
N GLU A 83 -15.72 20.62 5.29
CA GLU A 83 -15.56 19.23 4.85
C GLU A 83 -15.22 19.09 3.36
N ALA A 84 -15.39 20.16 2.58
CA ALA A 84 -14.93 20.27 1.20
C ALA A 84 -13.45 20.69 1.10
N SER A 85 -12.77 20.88 2.24
CA SER A 85 -11.32 21.11 2.25
C SER A 85 -10.61 19.85 1.76
N LYS A 86 -9.54 20.05 0.98
CA LYS A 86 -8.71 18.95 0.51
C LYS A 86 -7.96 18.32 1.68
N PHE A 87 -7.79 17.00 1.65
CA PHE A 87 -7.27 16.23 2.78
C PHE A 87 -6.17 15.27 2.34
N MET A 88 -5.05 15.25 3.09
CA MET A 88 -3.87 14.38 2.99
C MET A 88 -2.64 14.92 2.23
N PRO A 89 -2.72 15.41 0.98
CA PRO A 89 -1.51 15.80 0.25
C PRO A 89 -0.68 16.86 0.99
N PRO A 90 0.66 16.74 0.97
CA PRO A 90 1.59 17.84 1.24
C PRO A 90 1.12 19.17 0.65
N SER A 91 0.97 20.20 1.47
CA SER A 91 0.58 21.54 1.00
C SER A 91 1.21 22.68 1.79
N GLY A 92 2.12 22.36 2.72
CA GLY A 92 2.83 23.33 3.53
C GLY A 92 3.82 24.15 2.71
N VAL A 93 4.23 25.26 3.31
CA VAL A 93 5.31 26.11 2.78
C VAL A 93 6.63 25.37 3.00
N VAL A 94 7.45 25.32 1.95
CA VAL A 94 8.83 24.87 2.02
C VAL A 94 9.70 26.08 1.69
N GLU A 95 10.69 26.36 2.54
CA GLU A 95 11.57 27.50 2.33
C GLU A 95 12.34 27.37 1.00
N GLY A 96 12.43 28.47 0.25
CA GLY A 96 13.14 28.50 -1.04
C GLY A 96 12.42 27.84 -2.22
N LEU A 97 11.27 27.18 -2.01
CA LEU A 97 10.53 26.48 -3.07
C LEU A 97 9.08 26.94 -3.16
N ASP A 98 8.63 27.21 -4.40
CA ASP A 98 7.21 27.40 -4.69
C ASP A 98 6.50 26.03 -4.69
N ARG A 99 5.21 26.02 -4.35
CA ARG A 99 4.38 24.81 -4.45
C ARG A 99 3.18 25.05 -5.36
N VAL A 100 3.04 24.19 -6.36
CA VAL A 100 1.89 24.13 -7.28
C VAL A 100 1.08 22.85 -7.04
N ALA A 101 -0.21 22.92 -7.29
CA ALA A 101 -1.11 21.79 -7.18
C ALA A 101 -1.96 21.59 -8.42
N ILE A 102 -2.27 20.33 -8.70
CA ILE A 102 -3.43 19.96 -9.53
C ILE A 102 -4.61 19.79 -8.59
N VAL A 103 -5.52 20.78 -8.59
CA VAL A 103 -6.72 20.79 -7.74
C VAL A 103 -7.91 20.33 -8.56
N PHE A 104 -8.61 19.30 -8.09
CA PHE A 104 -9.85 18.83 -8.70
C PHE A 104 -11.04 19.57 -8.10
N ALA A 105 -11.82 20.22 -8.96
CA ALA A 105 -12.99 20.99 -8.57
C ALA A 105 -14.12 20.81 -9.59
N ARG A 106 -15.37 20.98 -9.15
CA ARG A 106 -16.53 21.05 -10.03
C ARG A 106 -16.50 22.37 -10.79
N LEU A 107 -16.42 22.32 -12.11
CA LEU A 107 -16.41 23.51 -12.95
C LEU A 107 -17.85 24.03 -13.10
N LEU A 108 -18.09 25.29 -12.71
CA LEU A 108 -19.39 25.95 -12.86
C LEU A 108 -19.33 27.01 -13.96
N VAL A 109 -20.10 26.84 -15.04
CA VAL A 109 -20.18 27.78 -16.17
C VAL A 109 -21.60 28.31 -16.27
N GLN A 110 -21.78 29.63 -16.14
CA GLN A 110 -23.11 30.27 -16.17
C GLN A 110 -24.10 29.65 -15.16
N GLY A 111 -23.60 29.15 -14.02
CA GLY A 111 -24.41 28.50 -12.99
C GLY A 111 -24.66 27.01 -13.22
N GLU A 112 -24.29 26.46 -14.37
CA GLU A 112 -24.39 25.03 -14.65
C GLU A 112 -23.12 24.29 -14.25
N ASP A 113 -23.29 23.12 -13.64
CA ASP A 113 -22.22 22.19 -13.32
C ASP A 113 -21.76 21.41 -14.55
N ARG A 114 -20.48 21.58 -14.91
CA ARG A 114 -19.83 20.95 -16.07
C ARG A 114 -18.94 19.77 -15.67
N GLY A 115 -19.13 19.26 -14.46
CA GLY A 115 -18.40 18.13 -13.90
C GLY A 115 -17.04 18.51 -13.35
N ILE A 116 -16.31 17.50 -12.89
CA ILE A 116 -14.99 17.67 -12.27
C ILE A 116 -13.94 17.99 -13.35
N ARG A 117 -13.09 18.98 -13.06
CA ARG A 117 -11.94 19.36 -13.87
C ARG A 117 -10.69 19.56 -13.00
N PRO A 118 -9.48 19.27 -13.54
CA PRO A 118 -8.24 19.65 -12.91
C PRO A 118 -7.88 21.12 -13.18
N PHE A 119 -7.37 21.80 -12.15
CA PHE A 119 -6.87 23.17 -12.22
C PHE A 119 -5.45 23.25 -11.68
N VAL A 120 -4.58 24.00 -12.37
CA VAL A 120 -3.24 24.35 -11.89
C VAL A 120 -3.36 25.52 -10.91
N VAL A 121 -2.93 25.31 -9.66
CA VAL A 121 -3.08 26.29 -8.57
C VAL A 121 -1.76 26.43 -7.82
N TYR A 122 -1.23 27.65 -7.69
CA TYR A 122 -0.14 27.91 -6.76
C TYR A 122 -0.68 27.91 -5.33
N LEU A 123 -0.14 27.03 -4.48
CA LEU A 123 -0.47 26.94 -3.07
C LEU A 123 0.38 27.89 -2.24
N SER A 124 1.68 27.92 -2.54
CA SER A 124 2.65 28.83 -1.92
C SER A 124 3.61 29.40 -2.96
N LYS A 125 4.07 30.62 -2.69
CA LYS A 125 5.06 31.33 -3.51
C LYS A 125 5.93 32.20 -2.63
N ASN A 126 7.24 32.26 -2.89
CA ASN A 126 8.21 33.07 -2.14
C ASN A 126 8.11 32.84 -0.61
N GLY A 127 8.02 31.57 -0.19
CA GLY A 127 7.95 31.21 1.23
C GLY A 127 6.65 31.61 1.94
N ARG A 128 5.56 31.89 1.22
CA ARG A 128 4.25 32.25 1.80
C ARG A 128 3.09 31.57 1.08
N MET A 129 2.03 31.27 1.81
CA MET A 129 0.78 30.78 1.20
C MET A 129 0.18 31.85 0.28
N CYS A 130 -0.35 31.42 -0.87
CA CYS A 130 -1.07 32.30 -1.77
C CYS A 130 -2.39 32.80 -1.15
N LYS A 131 -2.83 34.01 -1.53
CA LYS A 131 -4.04 34.63 -0.96
C LYS A 131 -5.26 33.71 -1.15
N GLY A 132 -5.97 33.47 -0.05
CA GLY A 132 -7.16 32.62 -0.03
C GLY A 132 -6.86 31.11 0.02
N VAL A 133 -5.58 30.70 0.01
CA VAL A 133 -5.18 29.31 0.26
C VAL A 133 -4.75 29.19 1.71
N THR A 134 -5.30 28.22 2.43
CA THR A 134 -4.82 27.86 3.77
C THR A 134 -4.38 26.41 3.78
N SER A 135 -3.29 26.12 4.48
CA SER A 135 -2.77 24.77 4.72
C SER A 135 -2.65 24.56 6.22
N ARG A 136 -3.27 23.50 6.73
CA ARG A 136 -3.25 23.12 8.15
C ARG A 136 -2.53 21.79 8.27
N LEU A 137 -1.34 21.83 8.86
CA LEU A 137 -0.51 20.64 9.08
C LEU A 137 -1.24 19.66 10.00
N MET A 138 -1.27 18.39 9.59
CA MET A 138 -1.75 17.27 10.40
C MET A 138 -0.62 16.75 11.31
N PRO A 139 -0.96 16.11 12.44
CA PRO A 139 0.03 15.38 13.22
C PRO A 139 0.78 14.36 12.36
N GLY A 140 2.07 14.17 12.65
CA GLY A 140 2.92 13.21 11.95
C GLY A 140 2.35 11.80 12.02
N ARG A 141 2.41 11.08 10.90
CA ARG A 141 1.97 9.68 10.80
C ARG A 141 3.18 8.75 10.96
N PRO A 142 3.12 7.73 11.83
CA PRO A 142 4.20 6.76 11.96
C PRO A 142 4.62 6.13 10.62
N GLY A 143 5.93 6.10 10.36
CA GLY A 143 6.53 5.65 9.10
C GLY A 143 6.46 6.66 7.94
N SER A 144 5.78 7.79 8.11
CA SER A 144 5.83 8.91 7.15
C SER A 144 5.80 10.28 7.81
N GLU A 145 6.52 10.40 8.92
CA GLU A 145 6.58 11.58 9.79
C GLU A 145 7.18 12.80 9.07
N ALA A 146 8.05 12.56 8.09
CA ALA A 146 8.68 13.61 7.30
C ALA A 146 7.72 14.31 6.31
N LEU A 147 6.51 13.78 6.09
CA LEU A 147 5.55 14.37 5.15
C LEU A 147 4.68 15.42 5.85
N ASP A 148 4.56 16.60 5.24
CA ASP A 148 3.71 17.71 5.66
C ASP A 148 2.23 17.49 5.28
N HIS A 149 1.68 16.31 5.57
CA HIS A 149 0.28 15.99 5.32
C HIS A 149 -0.64 17.07 5.89
N SER A 150 -1.54 17.59 5.06
CA SER A 150 -2.25 18.83 5.39
C SER A 150 -3.72 18.82 4.98
N ILE A 151 -4.52 19.60 5.68
CA ILE A 151 -5.85 20.03 5.23
C ILE A 151 -5.68 21.35 4.47
N THR A 152 -6.15 21.39 3.22
CA THR A 152 -6.03 22.58 2.36
C THR A 152 -7.41 23.15 2.04
N THR A 153 -7.66 24.42 2.37
CA THR A 153 -8.94 25.08 2.11
C THR A 153 -8.74 26.25 1.14
N PHE A 154 -9.68 26.40 0.19
CA PHE A 154 -9.70 27.52 -0.75
C PHE A 154 -10.83 28.50 -0.44
N THR A 155 -10.49 29.76 -0.17
CA THR A 155 -11.42 30.84 0.13
C THR A 155 -11.35 31.88 -0.98
N ARG A 156 -12.23 31.72 -1.97
CA ARG A 156 -12.41 32.64 -3.11
C ARG A 156 -11.10 32.97 -3.85
N VAL A 157 -10.37 31.92 -4.20
CA VAL A 157 -9.07 32.02 -4.87
C VAL A 157 -9.30 32.32 -6.35
N ARG A 158 -8.85 33.48 -6.81
CA ARG A 158 -8.98 33.87 -8.22
C ARG A 158 -7.90 33.21 -9.06
N LEU A 159 -8.30 32.35 -9.99
CA LEU A 159 -7.43 31.65 -10.93
C LEU A 159 -7.53 32.27 -12.33
N PRO A 160 -6.42 32.41 -13.07
CA PRO A 160 -6.49 32.88 -14.45
C PRO A 160 -7.21 31.87 -15.36
N ARG A 161 -7.71 32.34 -16.51
CA ARG A 161 -8.25 31.50 -17.59
C ARG A 161 -7.39 30.28 -17.92
N THR A 162 -6.07 30.45 -17.89
CA THR A 162 -5.07 29.42 -18.24
C THR A 162 -4.94 28.29 -17.21
N ALA A 163 -5.50 28.44 -16.01
CA ALA A 163 -5.40 27.45 -14.93
C ALA A 163 -6.18 26.16 -15.19
N LEU A 164 -7.26 26.22 -15.98
CA LEU A 164 -8.06 25.03 -16.31
C LEU A 164 -7.27 24.10 -17.25
N LEU A 165 -7.26 22.82 -16.90
CA LEU A 165 -6.80 21.74 -17.77
C LEU A 165 -8.02 21.02 -18.38
N GLY A 166 -8.18 21.12 -19.70
CA GLY A 166 -9.32 20.55 -20.44
C GLY A 166 -10.34 21.58 -20.91
N SER A 167 -11.54 21.11 -21.31
CA SER A 167 -12.60 21.93 -21.91
C SER A 167 -13.63 22.43 -20.88
N HIS A 168 -14.32 23.53 -21.21
CA HIS A 168 -15.54 24.01 -20.55
C HIS A 168 -16.78 23.17 -20.84
N ASP A 169 -16.72 22.34 -21.88
CA ASP A 169 -17.88 21.59 -22.35
C ASP A 169 -18.39 20.64 -21.27
N ARG A 170 -19.71 20.43 -21.26
CA ARG A 170 -20.31 19.40 -20.42
C ARG A 170 -19.91 18.04 -20.98
N PRO A 171 -19.37 17.12 -20.16
CA PRO A 171 -19.02 15.80 -20.66
C PRO A 171 -20.29 15.02 -21.00
N ALA A 172 -20.21 14.15 -22.01
CA ALA A 172 -21.31 13.25 -22.35
C ALA A 172 -21.61 12.24 -21.24
N ASN A 173 -20.58 11.85 -20.48
CA ASN A 173 -20.66 10.94 -19.34
C ASN A 173 -19.75 11.44 -18.21
N ASP A 174 -20.34 11.80 -17.07
CA ASP A 174 -19.62 12.33 -15.91
C ASP A 174 -18.63 11.31 -15.31
N ARG A 175 -18.97 10.02 -15.32
CA ARG A 175 -18.10 8.95 -14.80
C ARG A 175 -16.85 8.81 -15.65
N ASP A 176 -17.00 8.76 -16.96
CA ASP A 176 -15.88 8.57 -17.88
C ASP A 176 -14.97 9.81 -17.87
N ASN A 177 -15.56 11.00 -17.81
CA ASN A 177 -14.81 12.24 -17.62
C ASN A 177 -14.03 12.25 -16.32
N PHE A 178 -14.65 11.86 -15.20
CA PHE A 178 -13.95 11.79 -13.91
C PHE A 178 -12.76 10.84 -13.96
N LEU A 179 -12.97 9.61 -14.46
CA LEU A 179 -11.90 8.61 -14.60
C LEU A 179 -10.77 9.08 -15.53
N SER A 180 -11.10 9.79 -16.61
CA SER A 180 -10.11 10.41 -17.50
C SER A 180 -9.29 11.50 -16.79
N CYS A 181 -9.95 12.37 -16.01
CA CYS A 181 -9.27 13.42 -15.24
C CYS A 181 -8.29 12.84 -14.22
N ILE A 182 -8.63 11.71 -13.59
CA ILE A 182 -7.79 11.07 -12.56
C ILE A 182 -6.96 9.90 -13.09
N HIS A 183 -6.74 9.77 -14.40
CA HIS A 183 -6.14 8.57 -14.99
C HIS A 183 -4.78 8.16 -14.40
N ARG A 184 -3.98 9.12 -13.89
CA ARG A 184 -2.69 8.87 -13.20
C ARG A 184 -2.83 8.10 -11.89
N VAL A 185 -4.02 8.08 -11.27
CA VAL A 185 -4.33 7.29 -10.06
C VAL A 185 -4.16 5.79 -10.31
N SER A 186 -4.54 5.31 -11.51
CA SER A 186 -4.39 3.89 -11.84
C SER A 186 -2.92 3.48 -11.97
N ILE A 187 -2.08 4.36 -12.54
CA ILE A 187 -0.63 4.15 -12.65
C ILE A 187 0.01 4.25 -11.25
N GLY A 188 -0.43 5.22 -10.45
CA GLY A 188 -0.02 5.39 -9.05
C GLY A 188 -0.32 4.16 -8.22
N SER A 189 -1.49 3.54 -8.41
CA SER A 189 -1.88 2.30 -7.72
C SER A 189 -0.90 1.16 -7.99
N ILE A 190 -0.45 0.97 -9.23
CA ILE A 190 0.58 -0.04 -9.53
C ILE A 190 1.90 0.36 -8.87
N ALA A 191 2.37 1.59 -9.08
CA ALA A 191 3.65 2.06 -8.55
C ALA A 191 3.77 1.93 -7.02
N VAL A 192 2.73 2.33 -6.30
CA VAL A 192 2.64 2.22 -4.83
C VAL A 192 2.58 0.75 -4.39
N SER A 193 1.88 -0.11 -5.13
CA SER A 193 1.84 -1.55 -4.83
C SER A 193 3.20 -2.22 -4.99
N LEU A 194 4.00 -1.79 -5.96
CA LEU A 194 5.35 -2.32 -6.19
C LEU A 194 6.30 -2.01 -5.04
N MET A 195 6.02 -0.99 -4.21
CA MET A 195 6.81 -0.68 -3.01
C MET A 195 6.79 -1.83 -2.00
N SER A 196 5.75 -2.67 -2.01
CA SER A 196 5.64 -3.84 -1.16
C SER A 196 6.80 -4.84 -1.31
N ILE A 197 7.37 -4.97 -2.51
CA ILE A 197 8.46 -5.93 -2.80
C ILE A 197 9.72 -5.57 -2.01
N PRO A 198 10.32 -4.37 -2.18
CA PRO A 198 11.52 -4.00 -1.44
C PRO A 198 11.28 -3.90 0.08
N THR A 199 10.10 -3.46 0.54
CA THR A 199 9.83 -3.36 1.98
C THR A 199 9.71 -4.73 2.64
N LEU A 200 9.05 -5.67 1.99
CA LEU A 200 8.98 -7.05 2.47
C LEU A 200 10.37 -7.71 2.39
N SER A 201 11.14 -7.44 1.33
CA SER A 201 12.50 -7.96 1.14
C SER A 201 13.42 -7.58 2.31
N VAL A 202 13.43 -6.30 2.68
CA VAL A 202 14.20 -5.81 3.85
C VAL A 202 13.66 -6.42 5.15
N SER A 203 12.35 -6.43 5.37
CA SER A 203 11.76 -6.97 6.60
C SER A 203 12.09 -8.45 6.79
N THR A 204 12.00 -9.25 5.73
CA THR A 204 12.33 -10.69 5.75
C THR A 204 13.83 -10.91 5.95
N PHE A 205 14.69 -10.13 5.30
CA PHE A 205 16.13 -10.22 5.50
C PHE A 205 16.53 -9.91 6.94
N ILE A 206 15.98 -8.83 7.53
CA ILE A 206 16.23 -8.46 8.92
C ILE A 206 15.81 -9.59 9.84
N ALA A 207 14.60 -10.14 9.67
CA ALA A 207 14.11 -11.25 10.48
C ALA A 207 14.98 -12.50 10.33
N ALA A 208 15.41 -12.85 9.11
CA ALA A 208 16.29 -13.98 8.86
C ALA A 208 17.66 -13.80 9.54
N LYS A 209 18.32 -12.65 9.32
CA LYS A 209 19.64 -12.36 9.90
C LYS A 209 19.58 -12.30 11.43
N TYR A 210 18.55 -11.66 11.99
CA TYR A 210 18.31 -11.66 13.43
C TYR A 210 18.12 -13.08 13.98
N SER A 211 17.38 -13.93 13.26
CA SER A 211 17.11 -15.31 13.70
C SER A 211 18.35 -16.20 13.74
N LEU A 212 19.30 -15.96 12.83
CA LEU A 212 20.58 -16.67 12.78
C LEU A 212 21.53 -16.25 13.90
N GLN A 213 21.39 -15.02 14.42
CA GLN A 213 22.28 -14.45 15.43
C GLN A 213 21.71 -14.56 16.85
N ARG A 214 20.40 -14.39 17.02
CA ARG A 214 19.74 -14.40 18.31
C ARG A 214 19.70 -15.82 18.86
N THR A 215 20.21 -16.02 20.07
CA THR A 215 20.24 -17.34 20.72
C THR A 215 19.23 -17.46 21.85
N VAL A 216 18.87 -18.70 22.14
CA VAL A 216 18.15 -19.13 23.34
C VAL A 216 18.86 -20.33 23.95
N THR A 217 18.67 -20.55 25.25
CA THR A 217 19.20 -21.73 25.93
C THR A 217 18.31 -22.94 25.62
N SER A 218 18.89 -23.98 25.06
CA SER A 218 18.23 -25.27 24.81
C SER A 218 18.12 -26.11 26.09
N ASN A 219 17.35 -27.22 26.03
CA ASN A 219 17.22 -28.15 27.16
C ASN A 219 18.56 -28.79 27.59
N SER A 220 19.56 -28.82 26.70
CA SER A 220 20.93 -29.28 26.99
C SER A 220 21.84 -28.16 27.53
N SER A 221 21.29 -27.00 27.88
CA SER A 221 22.03 -25.80 28.34
C SER A 221 22.97 -25.17 27.30
N GLU A 222 22.90 -25.59 26.04
CA GLU A 222 23.61 -24.97 24.93
C GLU A 222 22.86 -23.76 24.38
N GLN A 223 23.58 -22.69 24.01
CA GLN A 223 23.02 -21.56 23.27
C GLN A 223 22.82 -21.96 21.81
N VAL A 224 21.56 -22.02 21.36
CA VAL A 224 21.22 -22.33 19.96
C VAL A 224 20.56 -21.11 19.30
N PRO A 225 20.84 -20.83 18.02
CA PRO A 225 20.12 -19.79 17.29
C PRO A 225 18.61 -20.06 17.27
N ILE A 226 17.78 -19.03 17.38
CA ILE A 226 16.32 -19.17 17.26
C ILE A 226 15.91 -19.65 15.86
N TRP A 227 16.77 -19.50 14.85
CA TRP A 227 16.61 -20.12 13.54
C TRP A 227 16.46 -21.64 13.59
N SER A 228 16.92 -22.31 14.66
CA SER A 228 16.85 -23.77 14.78
C SER A 228 15.42 -24.30 14.93
N PHE A 229 14.43 -23.44 15.18
CA PHE A 229 13.04 -23.83 15.42
C PHE A 229 12.18 -23.64 14.16
N ARG A 230 11.32 -24.63 13.84
CA ARG A 230 10.35 -24.54 12.73
C ARG A 230 9.40 -23.35 12.86
N THR A 231 9.04 -22.98 14.09
CA THR A 231 8.22 -21.79 14.39
C THR A 231 8.91 -20.47 13.99
N GLN A 232 10.22 -20.48 13.79
CA GLN A 232 10.99 -19.37 13.23
C GLN A 232 11.21 -19.52 11.72
N GLN A 233 11.52 -20.73 11.26
CA GLN A 233 11.83 -21.02 9.86
C GLN A 233 10.62 -20.87 8.94
N ILE A 234 9.47 -21.44 9.31
CA ILE A 234 8.27 -21.49 8.45
C ILE A 234 7.83 -20.06 8.05
N PRO A 235 7.63 -19.10 8.97
CA PRO A 235 7.24 -17.73 8.60
C PRO A 235 8.22 -17.04 7.65
N ILE A 236 9.53 -17.18 7.91
CA ILE A 236 10.57 -16.48 7.16
C ILE A 236 10.71 -17.07 5.75
N ILE A 237 10.70 -18.40 5.61
CA ILE A 237 10.76 -19.04 4.29
C ILE A 237 9.47 -18.79 3.50
N ARG A 238 8.29 -18.79 4.14
CA ARG A 238 7.03 -18.36 3.48
C ARG A 238 7.11 -16.92 2.96
N ALA A 239 7.75 -16.02 3.68
CA ALA A 239 7.95 -14.64 3.22
C ALA A 239 8.90 -14.57 2.00
N TYR A 240 9.97 -15.37 1.96
CA TYR A 240 10.81 -15.50 0.76
C TYR A 240 10.06 -16.12 -0.43
N ALA A 241 9.21 -17.12 -0.18
CA ALA A 241 8.36 -17.72 -1.21
C ALA A 241 7.41 -16.68 -1.81
N LEU A 242 6.74 -15.89 -0.96
CA LEU A 242 5.90 -14.79 -1.40
C LEU A 242 6.69 -13.76 -2.21
N LEU A 243 7.88 -13.33 -1.76
CA LEU A 243 8.72 -12.37 -2.47
C LEU A 243 9.06 -12.83 -3.89
N ALA A 244 9.42 -14.10 -4.06
CA ALA A 244 9.76 -14.65 -5.38
C ALA A 244 8.55 -14.62 -6.33
N VAL A 245 7.36 -14.97 -5.83
CA VAL A 245 6.11 -14.91 -6.59
C VAL A 245 5.70 -13.47 -6.91
N MET A 246 5.79 -12.56 -5.94
CA MET A 246 5.48 -11.14 -6.13
C MET A 246 6.35 -10.50 -7.22
N LYS A 247 7.65 -10.79 -7.27
CA LYS A 247 8.57 -10.29 -8.31
C LYS A 247 8.12 -10.72 -9.71
N SER A 248 7.76 -11.99 -9.87
CA SER A 248 7.29 -12.55 -11.15
C SER A 248 5.94 -11.96 -11.57
N PHE A 249 4.99 -11.90 -10.63
CA PHE A 249 3.66 -11.37 -10.90
C PHE A 249 3.67 -9.88 -11.25
N ALA A 250 4.46 -9.09 -10.53
CA ALA A 250 4.66 -7.67 -10.83
C ALA A 250 5.15 -7.44 -12.26
N ARG A 251 6.16 -8.21 -12.71
CA ARG A 251 6.70 -8.11 -14.08
C ARG A 251 5.63 -8.43 -15.12
N GLU A 252 4.86 -9.51 -14.91
CA GLU A 252 3.80 -9.90 -15.85
C GLU A 252 2.70 -8.85 -15.93
N VAL A 253 2.22 -8.34 -14.80
CA VAL A 253 1.17 -7.31 -14.78
C VAL A 253 1.64 -6.03 -15.44
N ILE A 254 2.89 -5.59 -15.21
CA ILE A 254 3.45 -4.42 -15.88
C ILE A 254 3.45 -4.65 -17.40
N ALA A 255 3.95 -5.80 -17.87
CA ALA A 255 3.98 -6.12 -19.29
C ALA A 255 2.58 -6.13 -19.92
N MET A 256 1.59 -6.72 -19.26
CA MET A 256 0.20 -6.71 -19.70
C MET A 256 -0.39 -5.29 -19.72
N TYR A 257 -0.16 -4.50 -18.67
CA TYR A 257 -0.68 -3.15 -18.54
C TYR A 257 -0.11 -2.19 -19.59
N THR A 258 1.17 -2.33 -19.93
CA THR A 258 1.86 -1.51 -20.94
C THR A 258 1.62 -1.97 -22.37
N ARG A 259 0.95 -3.11 -22.59
CA ARG A 259 0.70 -3.63 -23.93
C ARG A 259 -0.16 -2.64 -24.74
N PRO A 260 0.24 -2.26 -25.96
CA PRO A 260 -0.58 -1.42 -26.83
C PRO A 260 -1.95 -2.05 -27.11
N GLY A 261 -3.00 -1.24 -27.15
CA GLY A 261 -4.35 -1.68 -27.53
C GLY A 261 -5.10 -2.52 -26.49
N ILE A 262 -4.56 -2.73 -25.29
CA ILE A 262 -5.32 -3.39 -24.21
C ILE A 262 -6.50 -2.52 -23.77
N ASP A 263 -7.65 -3.17 -23.56
CA ASP A 263 -8.87 -2.52 -23.13
C ASP A 263 -8.75 -1.83 -21.75
N SER A 264 -9.43 -0.70 -21.58
CA SER A 264 -9.34 0.11 -20.35
C SER A 264 -9.95 -0.57 -19.12
N THR A 265 -10.96 -1.43 -19.32
CA THR A 265 -11.57 -2.22 -18.24
C THR A 265 -10.62 -3.31 -17.78
N VAL A 266 -9.93 -3.99 -18.70
CA VAL A 266 -8.88 -4.98 -18.38
C VAL A 266 -7.71 -4.32 -17.64
N LYS A 267 -7.27 -3.13 -18.07
CA LYS A 267 -6.28 -2.33 -17.32
C LYS A 267 -6.73 -2.05 -15.89
N SER A 268 -7.98 -1.64 -15.71
CA SER A 268 -8.55 -1.36 -14.38
C SER A 268 -8.60 -2.63 -13.51
N ALA A 269 -8.93 -3.78 -14.11
CA ALA A 269 -8.93 -5.06 -13.43
C ALA A 269 -7.52 -5.47 -12.98
N LEU A 270 -6.54 -5.39 -13.86
CA LEU A 270 -5.13 -5.70 -13.55
C LEU A 270 -4.58 -4.84 -12.40
N VAL A 271 -4.91 -3.54 -12.39
CA VAL A 271 -4.53 -2.62 -11.29
C VAL A 271 -5.13 -3.09 -9.96
N CYS A 272 -6.41 -3.45 -9.93
CA CYS A 272 -7.07 -3.95 -8.74
C CYS A 272 -6.45 -5.27 -8.24
N ILE A 273 -6.24 -6.23 -9.14
CA ILE A 273 -5.73 -7.57 -8.82
C ILE A 273 -4.31 -7.47 -8.25
N VAL A 274 -3.42 -6.72 -8.91
CA VAL A 274 -2.02 -6.61 -8.47
C VAL A 274 -1.90 -5.87 -7.14
N LYS A 275 -2.74 -4.85 -6.93
CA LYS A 275 -2.75 -4.09 -5.68
C LYS A 275 -3.28 -4.91 -4.52
N ALA A 276 -4.41 -5.59 -4.72
CA ALA A 276 -4.98 -6.49 -3.72
C ALA A 276 -3.96 -7.55 -3.30
N PHE A 277 -3.22 -8.12 -4.25
CA PHE A 277 -2.18 -9.09 -3.95
C PHE A 277 -0.95 -8.48 -3.27
N LEU A 278 -0.24 -7.58 -3.93
CA LEU A 278 1.07 -7.11 -3.47
C LEU A 278 0.98 -6.40 -2.12
N VAL A 279 -0.05 -5.58 -1.90
CA VAL A 279 -0.16 -4.79 -0.67
C VAL A 279 -0.65 -5.64 0.49
N GLN A 280 -1.73 -6.41 0.29
CA GLN A 280 -2.33 -7.19 1.37
C GLN A 280 -1.40 -8.30 1.86
N GLN A 281 -0.86 -9.10 0.95
CA GLN A 281 -0.01 -10.23 1.32
C GLN A 281 1.26 -9.75 2.04
N SER A 282 1.81 -8.61 1.64
CA SER A 282 3.00 -8.05 2.28
C SER A 282 2.73 -7.49 3.67
N GLN A 283 1.57 -6.88 3.91
CA GLN A 283 1.20 -6.36 5.23
C GLN A 283 1.17 -7.45 6.29
N ASP A 284 0.52 -8.58 5.97
CA ASP A 284 0.39 -9.71 6.89
C ASP A 284 1.77 -10.36 7.14
N ARG A 285 2.60 -10.51 6.10
CA ARG A 285 3.96 -11.05 6.27
C ARG A 285 4.88 -10.13 7.06
N MET A 286 4.83 -8.81 6.84
CA MET A 286 5.69 -7.86 7.58
C MET A 286 5.35 -7.84 9.07
N LEU A 287 4.06 -7.98 9.43
CA LEU A 287 3.65 -8.13 10.83
C LEU A 287 4.34 -9.36 11.46
N GLU A 288 4.26 -10.50 10.79
CA GLU A 288 4.87 -11.74 11.26
C GLU A 288 6.41 -11.63 11.36
N MET A 289 7.07 -10.93 10.44
CA MET A 289 8.52 -10.66 10.50
C MET A 289 8.90 -9.82 11.72
N ALA A 290 8.09 -8.83 12.09
CA ALA A 290 8.29 -8.04 13.30
C ALA A 290 8.18 -8.93 14.55
N GLU A 291 7.14 -9.77 14.63
CA GLU A 291 6.95 -10.72 15.73
C GLU A 291 8.11 -11.72 15.85
N ARG A 292 8.65 -12.19 14.71
CA ARG A 292 9.83 -13.06 14.67
C ARG A 292 11.09 -12.41 15.26
N CYS A 293 11.12 -11.09 15.40
CA CYS A 293 12.21 -10.36 16.06
C CYS A 293 11.93 -10.07 17.55
N GLY A 294 10.74 -10.44 18.08
CA GLY A 294 10.31 -10.08 19.43
C GLY A 294 10.20 -8.55 19.61
N ALA A 295 10.50 -8.06 20.81
CA ALA A 295 10.41 -6.62 21.11
C ALA A 295 11.24 -5.75 20.15
N GLN A 296 12.37 -6.26 19.65
CA GLN A 296 13.22 -5.55 18.70
C GLN A 296 12.47 -5.18 17.41
N GLY A 297 11.52 -6.02 16.97
CA GLY A 297 10.73 -5.76 15.77
C GLY A 297 9.73 -4.61 15.91
N LEU A 298 9.44 -4.15 17.13
CA LEU A 298 8.51 -3.05 17.40
C LEU A 298 9.17 -1.66 17.27
N PHE A 299 10.48 -1.58 17.42
CA PHE A 299 11.18 -0.31 17.42
C PHE A 299 11.47 0.18 15.99
N LEU A 300 11.06 1.42 15.70
CA LEU A 300 11.13 2.01 14.36
C LEU A 300 12.55 2.07 13.78
N HIS A 301 13.59 2.18 14.62
CA HIS A 301 14.99 2.20 14.20
C HIS A 301 15.46 0.85 13.62
N ASN A 302 14.77 -0.25 13.92
CA ASN A 302 15.03 -1.56 13.32
C ASN A 302 14.27 -1.77 11.99
N GLN A 303 13.74 -0.68 11.41
CA GLN A 303 13.09 -0.59 10.10
C GLN A 303 11.76 -1.34 9.94
N ILE A 304 11.61 -2.58 10.40
CA ILE A 304 10.43 -3.43 10.08
C ILE A 304 9.10 -2.72 10.38
N ALA A 305 8.90 -2.28 11.64
CA ALA A 305 7.68 -1.58 12.03
C ALA A 305 7.48 -0.27 11.27
N SER A 306 8.54 0.49 11.00
CA SER A 306 8.46 1.74 10.23
C SER A 306 8.01 1.49 8.78
N LEU A 307 8.61 0.52 8.10
CA LEU A 307 8.24 0.13 6.73
C LEU A 307 6.80 -0.37 6.68
N GLN A 308 6.40 -1.23 7.63
CA GLN A 308 5.03 -1.75 7.74
C GLN A 308 4.01 -0.62 7.91
N LEU A 309 4.22 0.27 8.88
CA LEU A 309 3.34 1.40 9.17
C LEU A 309 3.23 2.35 7.99
N CYS A 310 4.34 2.63 7.30
CA CYS A 310 4.33 3.45 6.11
C CYS A 310 3.46 2.80 5.00
N MET A 311 3.69 1.50 4.73
CA MET A 311 3.00 0.72 3.71
C MET A 311 1.50 0.54 3.97
N ARG A 312 1.00 0.73 5.21
CA ARG A 312 -0.46 0.77 5.46
C ARG A 312 -1.16 1.87 4.64
N GLY A 313 -0.45 2.94 4.31
CA GLY A 313 -0.96 3.98 3.40
C GLY A 313 -1.27 3.45 2.00
N ALA A 314 -0.53 2.45 1.51
CA ALA A 314 -0.71 1.84 0.18
C ALA A 314 -2.05 1.09 0.03
N LEU A 315 -2.64 0.62 1.14
CA LEU A 315 -3.95 -0.02 1.12
C LEU A 315 -5.08 0.97 0.76
N ILE A 316 -4.87 2.25 1.04
CA ILE A 316 -5.91 3.29 1.00
C ILE A 316 -5.64 4.29 -0.14
N ALA A 317 -4.38 4.71 -0.29
CA ALA A 317 -3.97 5.68 -1.30
C ALA A 317 -4.20 5.14 -2.71
N GLU A 318 -4.54 6.01 -3.67
CA GLU A 318 -4.79 5.64 -5.07
C GLU A 318 -5.96 4.66 -5.29
N GLY A 319 -6.85 4.53 -4.31
CA GLY A 319 -8.03 3.66 -4.34
C GLY A 319 -7.94 2.58 -3.26
N ASP A 320 -8.90 2.59 -2.35
CA ASP A 320 -8.97 1.60 -1.29
C ASP A 320 -9.13 0.18 -1.87
N VAL A 321 -8.32 -0.76 -1.37
CA VAL A 321 -8.28 -2.14 -1.87
C VAL A 321 -9.67 -2.80 -1.83
N LEU A 322 -10.42 -2.66 -0.73
CA LEU A 322 -11.73 -3.28 -0.61
C LEU A 322 -12.71 -2.69 -1.63
N VAL A 323 -12.74 -1.38 -1.78
CA VAL A 323 -13.63 -0.71 -2.76
C VAL A 323 -13.26 -1.06 -4.19
N LEU A 324 -11.97 -1.16 -4.51
CA LEU A 324 -11.51 -1.65 -5.81
C LEU A 324 -11.97 -3.09 -6.05
N CYS A 325 -11.84 -3.97 -5.06
CA CYS A 325 -12.31 -5.34 -5.16
C CYS A 325 -13.82 -5.43 -5.33
N ILE A 326 -14.60 -4.63 -4.59
CA ILE A 326 -16.06 -4.54 -4.74
C ILE A 326 -16.41 -4.17 -6.19
N ARG A 327 -15.78 -3.13 -6.74
CA ARG A 327 -16.01 -2.73 -8.13
C ARG A 327 -15.68 -3.86 -9.10
N LEU A 328 -14.46 -4.42 -9.02
CA LEU A 328 -14.01 -5.47 -9.93
C LEU A 328 -14.92 -6.70 -9.87
N ALA A 329 -15.10 -7.28 -8.68
CA ALA A 329 -15.91 -8.47 -8.50
C ALA A 329 -17.36 -8.26 -8.97
N SER A 330 -17.98 -7.13 -8.62
CA SER A 330 -19.35 -6.84 -9.06
C SER A 330 -19.45 -6.76 -10.58
N GLU A 331 -18.49 -6.10 -11.26
CA GLU A 331 -18.48 -5.97 -12.72
C GLU A 331 -18.23 -7.31 -13.42
N LEU A 332 -17.41 -8.21 -12.83
CA LEU A 332 -17.21 -9.57 -13.34
C LEU A 332 -18.46 -10.45 -13.16
N LEU A 333 -19.11 -10.40 -12.00
CA LEU A 333 -20.26 -11.25 -11.69
C LEU A 333 -21.47 -10.93 -12.58
N ILE A 334 -21.69 -9.65 -12.89
CA ILE A 334 -22.76 -9.20 -13.80
C ILE A 334 -22.37 -9.26 -15.28
N GLY A 335 -21.16 -9.73 -15.61
CA GLY A 335 -20.72 -9.95 -16.99
C GLY A 335 -20.39 -8.68 -17.79
N ARG A 336 -19.92 -7.60 -17.15
CA ARG A 336 -19.48 -6.39 -17.88
C ARG A 336 -18.19 -6.62 -18.68
N TYR A 337 -17.29 -7.46 -18.18
CA TYR A 337 -16.06 -7.86 -18.87
C TYR A 337 -15.51 -9.15 -18.24
N GLU A 338 -14.48 -9.70 -18.88
CA GLU A 338 -13.78 -10.90 -18.45
C GLU A 338 -12.32 -10.60 -18.12
N ILE A 339 -11.75 -11.40 -17.22
CA ILE A 339 -10.32 -11.40 -16.89
C ILE A 339 -9.60 -12.53 -17.65
N PRO A 340 -8.26 -12.50 -17.75
CA PRO A 340 -7.50 -13.58 -18.36
C PRO A 340 -7.84 -14.94 -17.75
N VAL A 341 -8.25 -15.88 -18.62
CA VAL A 341 -8.57 -17.26 -18.24
C VAL A 341 -7.35 -17.97 -17.62
N PRO A 342 -7.55 -18.96 -16.73
CA PRO A 342 -6.46 -19.76 -16.17
C PRO A 342 -5.63 -20.44 -17.26
N ARG A 343 -4.31 -20.28 -17.21
CA ARG A 343 -3.35 -20.97 -18.09
C ARG A 343 -3.12 -22.40 -17.63
N CYS A 344 -3.22 -22.65 -16.33
CA CYS A 344 -3.12 -23.95 -15.70
C CYS A 344 -4.45 -24.33 -15.02
N PRO A 345 -5.51 -24.66 -15.80
CA PRO A 345 -6.86 -24.87 -15.26
C PRO A 345 -6.99 -26.05 -14.28
N GLN A 346 -6.01 -26.95 -14.27
CA GLN A 346 -5.96 -28.10 -13.36
C GLN A 346 -5.19 -27.80 -12.06
N SER A 347 -4.52 -26.64 -11.96
CA SER A 347 -3.86 -26.23 -10.71
C SER A 347 -4.87 -26.07 -9.57
N PHE A 348 -4.42 -26.28 -8.33
CA PHE A 348 -5.28 -26.15 -7.15
C PHE A 348 -5.91 -24.76 -7.05
N LEU A 349 -5.11 -23.71 -7.32
CA LEU A 349 -5.56 -22.32 -7.24
C LEU A 349 -6.56 -21.97 -8.35
N ALA A 350 -6.38 -22.47 -9.57
CA ALA A 350 -7.36 -22.27 -10.64
C ALA A 350 -8.69 -22.98 -10.36
N ARG A 351 -8.64 -24.18 -9.77
CA ARG A 351 -9.84 -24.92 -9.35
C ARG A 351 -10.59 -24.17 -8.25
N TYR A 352 -9.86 -23.64 -7.26
CA TYR A 352 -10.44 -22.83 -6.19
C TYR A 352 -11.08 -21.54 -6.72
N GLU A 353 -10.36 -20.77 -7.55
CA GLU A 353 -10.92 -19.56 -8.19
C GLU A 353 -12.22 -19.87 -8.93
N LYS A 354 -12.23 -20.92 -9.76
CA LYS A 354 -13.42 -21.34 -10.51
C LYS A 354 -14.59 -21.70 -9.59
N ALA A 355 -14.34 -22.47 -8.53
CA ALA A 355 -15.36 -22.87 -7.59
C ALA A 355 -15.92 -21.68 -6.80
N PHE A 356 -15.03 -20.78 -6.33
CA PHE A 356 -15.43 -19.60 -5.57
C PHE A 356 -16.19 -18.58 -6.44
N PHE A 357 -15.80 -18.42 -7.71
CA PHE A 357 -16.54 -17.63 -8.68
C PHE A 357 -17.93 -18.21 -8.96
N ALA A 358 -18.05 -19.55 -9.04
CA ALA A 358 -19.35 -20.22 -9.20
C ALA A 358 -20.26 -20.01 -7.99
N LEU A 359 -19.73 -20.13 -6.77
CA LEU A 359 -20.45 -19.82 -5.53
C LEU A 359 -20.99 -18.37 -5.54
N CYS A 360 -20.15 -17.41 -5.93
CA CYS A 360 -20.58 -16.01 -6.02
C CYS A 360 -21.71 -15.81 -7.06
N LYS A 361 -21.66 -16.52 -8.19
CA LYS A 361 -22.71 -16.50 -9.21
C LYS A 361 -24.02 -17.15 -8.75
N GLU A 362 -23.93 -18.24 -8.00
CA GLU A 362 -25.08 -18.90 -7.38
C GLU A 362 -25.80 -17.94 -6.43
N ASN A 363 -25.06 -17.32 -5.49
CA ASN A 363 -25.62 -16.32 -4.59
C ASN A 363 -26.23 -15.12 -5.35
N LEU A 364 -25.60 -14.69 -6.44
CA LEU A 364 -26.11 -13.58 -7.25
C LEU A 364 -27.41 -13.93 -7.98
N SER A 365 -27.64 -15.21 -8.32
CA SER A 365 -28.81 -15.62 -9.10
C SER A 365 -30.16 -15.34 -8.41
N GLU A 366 -30.14 -15.23 -7.08
CA GLU A 366 -31.31 -14.89 -6.26
C GLU A 366 -31.50 -13.37 -6.10
N ILE A 367 -30.54 -12.56 -6.55
CA ILE A 367 -30.49 -11.11 -6.32
C ILE A 367 -30.80 -10.34 -7.61
N LYS A 368 -31.89 -9.58 -7.60
CA LYS A 368 -32.34 -8.81 -8.77
C LYS A 368 -31.61 -7.49 -8.98
N ASP A 369 -31.10 -6.87 -7.92
CA ASP A 369 -30.48 -5.54 -7.96
C ASP A 369 -29.16 -5.54 -7.19
N HIS A 370 -28.09 -5.12 -7.89
CA HIS A 370 -26.74 -4.95 -7.35
C HIS A 370 -26.61 -3.78 -6.34
N ARG A 371 -27.70 -3.04 -6.10
CA ARG A 371 -27.81 -2.03 -5.03
C ARG A 371 -28.76 -2.44 -3.90
N SER A 372 -29.29 -3.65 -3.93
CA SER A 372 -30.18 -4.15 -2.89
C SER A 372 -29.44 -4.46 -1.58
N GLU A 373 -30.18 -4.48 -0.48
CA GLU A 373 -29.69 -4.93 0.82
C GLU A 373 -29.21 -6.39 0.78
N GLN A 374 -29.84 -7.23 -0.05
CA GLN A 374 -29.41 -8.62 -0.26
C GLN A 374 -28.02 -8.68 -0.91
N PHE A 375 -27.75 -7.84 -1.92
CA PHE A 375 -26.41 -7.76 -2.52
C PHE A 375 -25.36 -7.31 -1.50
N ASN A 376 -25.71 -6.31 -0.68
CA ASN A 376 -24.87 -5.82 0.41
C ASN A 376 -24.50 -6.96 1.39
N GLN A 377 -25.47 -7.80 1.76
CA GLN A 377 -25.27 -8.86 2.75
C GLN A 377 -24.58 -10.10 2.18
N GLN A 378 -24.85 -10.47 0.93
CA GLN A 378 -24.45 -11.78 0.39
C GLN A 378 -23.32 -11.72 -0.65
N ILE A 379 -23.11 -10.59 -1.32
CA ILE A 379 -22.10 -10.46 -2.40
C ILE A 379 -20.93 -9.57 -1.99
N LEU A 380 -21.18 -8.39 -1.40
CA LEU A 380 -20.10 -7.48 -1.03
C LEU A 380 -19.02 -8.12 -0.13
N PRO A 381 -19.36 -8.96 0.88
CA PRO A 381 -18.36 -9.64 1.70
C PRO A 381 -17.49 -10.63 0.91
N LEU A 382 -17.99 -11.15 -0.22
CA LEU A 382 -17.30 -12.11 -1.07
C LEU A 382 -16.41 -11.44 -2.13
N CYS A 383 -16.60 -10.14 -2.39
CA CYS A 383 -15.89 -9.44 -3.46
C CYS A 383 -14.36 -9.44 -3.27
N ARG A 384 -13.88 -9.15 -2.06
CA ARG A 384 -12.44 -9.16 -1.79
C ARG A 384 -11.85 -10.59 -1.83
N PRO A 385 -12.43 -11.59 -1.13
CA PRO A 385 -11.99 -12.99 -1.27
C PRO A 385 -11.96 -13.48 -2.72
N LEU A 386 -12.92 -13.08 -3.56
CA LEU A 386 -12.96 -13.46 -4.97
C LEU A 386 -11.76 -12.87 -5.74
N VAL A 387 -11.48 -11.57 -5.55
CA VAL A 387 -10.32 -10.94 -6.18
C VAL A 387 -9.01 -11.50 -5.65
N GLU A 388 -8.93 -11.86 -4.37
CA GLU A 388 -7.77 -12.54 -3.79
C GLU A 388 -7.55 -13.91 -4.44
N ALA A 389 -8.61 -14.73 -4.61
CA ALA A 389 -8.52 -16.02 -5.31
C ALA A 389 -8.00 -15.88 -6.74
N ILE A 390 -8.53 -14.92 -7.50
CA ILE A 390 -8.04 -14.55 -8.85
C ILE A 390 -6.57 -14.19 -8.80
N SER A 391 -6.19 -13.32 -7.85
CA SER A 391 -4.84 -12.80 -7.74
C SER A 391 -3.81 -13.87 -7.37
N HIS A 392 -4.15 -14.80 -6.48
CA HIS A 392 -3.28 -15.90 -6.08
C HIS A 392 -3.01 -16.85 -7.24
N ARG A 393 -4.04 -17.20 -8.02
CA ARG A 393 -3.86 -18.02 -9.23
C ARG A 393 -2.98 -17.27 -10.24
N MET A 394 -3.30 -16.02 -10.58
CA MET A 394 -2.52 -15.26 -11.55
C MET A 394 -1.05 -15.11 -11.13
N ALA A 395 -0.80 -14.88 -9.84
CA ALA A 395 0.55 -14.76 -9.31
C ALA A 395 1.32 -16.09 -9.36
N TYR A 396 0.65 -17.21 -9.05
CA TYR A 396 1.23 -18.54 -9.19
C TYR A 396 1.60 -18.88 -10.64
N GLU A 397 0.68 -18.64 -11.57
CA GLU A 397 0.93 -18.88 -13.00
C GLU A 397 2.07 -17.99 -13.51
N ALA A 398 2.14 -16.72 -13.09
CA ALA A 398 3.25 -15.83 -13.42
C ALA A 398 4.59 -16.36 -12.91
N ALA A 399 4.62 -16.86 -11.68
CA ALA A 399 5.81 -17.44 -11.08
C ALA A 399 6.25 -18.73 -11.80
N LEU A 400 5.30 -19.61 -12.10
CA LEU A 400 5.52 -20.86 -12.82
C LEU A 400 6.06 -20.61 -14.23
N ASP A 401 5.41 -19.73 -14.99
CA ASP A 401 5.78 -19.41 -16.37
C ASP A 401 7.12 -18.67 -16.47
N SER A 402 7.49 -17.92 -15.43
CA SER A 402 8.78 -17.21 -15.42
C SER A 402 9.96 -18.18 -15.48
N GLY A 403 9.83 -19.40 -14.94
CA GLY A 403 10.93 -20.34 -14.75
C GLY A 403 12.05 -19.82 -13.82
N THR A 404 11.85 -18.68 -13.16
CA THR A 404 12.87 -18.04 -12.30
C THR A 404 12.68 -18.29 -10.80
N VAL A 405 11.50 -18.79 -10.40
CA VAL A 405 11.21 -19.09 -9.00
C VAL A 405 11.66 -20.51 -8.67
N ASP A 406 12.49 -20.65 -7.65
CA ASP A 406 12.97 -21.95 -7.21
C ASP A 406 11.81 -22.87 -6.77
N ARG A 407 11.91 -24.16 -7.11
CA ARG A 407 10.81 -25.10 -6.95
C ARG A 407 10.34 -25.23 -5.49
N PRO A 408 11.21 -25.36 -4.47
CA PRO A 408 10.80 -25.38 -3.07
C PRO A 408 10.04 -24.13 -2.62
N LEU A 409 10.39 -22.95 -3.14
CA LEU A 409 9.67 -21.70 -2.83
C LEU A 409 8.31 -21.67 -3.52
N LEU A 410 8.21 -22.12 -4.78
CA LEU A 410 6.94 -22.17 -5.49
C LEU A 410 5.97 -23.18 -4.85
N ASP A 411 6.47 -24.36 -4.49
CA ASP A 411 5.70 -25.39 -3.78
C ASP A 411 5.22 -24.87 -2.42
N LEU A 412 6.09 -24.23 -1.64
CA LEU A 412 5.70 -23.65 -0.36
C LEU A 412 4.66 -22.54 -0.52
N TYR A 413 4.78 -21.68 -1.53
CA TYR A 413 3.79 -20.65 -1.80
C TYR A 413 2.41 -21.25 -2.13
N GLU A 414 2.36 -22.27 -2.98
CA GLU A 414 1.12 -22.95 -3.35
C GLU A 414 0.47 -23.60 -2.11
N ILE A 415 1.24 -24.36 -1.31
CA ILE A 415 0.74 -24.97 -0.08
C ILE A 415 0.28 -23.94 0.94
N THR A 416 1.03 -22.86 1.14
CA THR A 416 0.64 -21.77 2.05
C THR A 416 -0.69 -21.15 1.62
N THR A 417 -0.87 -20.96 0.31
CA THR A 417 -2.11 -20.41 -0.24
C THR A 417 -3.28 -21.40 -0.07
N ILE A 418 -3.05 -22.70 -0.30
CA ILE A 418 -4.06 -23.75 -0.07
C ILE A 418 -4.50 -23.78 1.40
N CYS A 419 -3.56 -23.66 2.35
CA CYS A 419 -3.85 -23.61 3.77
C CYS A 419 -4.76 -22.43 4.15
N ASN A 420 -4.61 -21.26 3.51
CA ASN A 420 -5.51 -20.11 3.75
C ASN A 420 -6.97 -20.41 3.36
N TYR A 421 -7.18 -21.33 2.42
CA TYR A 421 -8.50 -21.74 1.94
C TYR A 421 -8.81 -23.21 2.33
N GLY A 422 -8.16 -23.72 3.37
CA GLY A 422 -8.11 -25.14 3.70
C GLY A 422 -9.47 -25.80 3.90
N ALA A 423 -10.49 -25.05 4.34
CA ALA A 423 -11.86 -25.56 4.48
C ALA A 423 -12.41 -26.09 3.15
N TRP A 424 -12.30 -25.31 2.07
CA TRP A 424 -12.78 -25.73 0.75
C TRP A 424 -12.00 -26.92 0.21
N PHE A 425 -10.66 -26.89 0.34
CA PHE A 425 -9.79 -27.96 -0.13
C PHE A 425 -10.02 -29.28 0.61
N ALA A 426 -10.28 -29.23 1.92
CA ALA A 426 -10.59 -30.41 2.73
C ALA A 426 -11.94 -31.04 2.38
N GLU A 427 -12.89 -30.26 1.87
CA GLU A 427 -14.20 -30.76 1.40
C GLU A 427 -14.10 -31.49 0.04
N GLN A 428 -13.12 -31.15 -0.79
CA GLN A 428 -12.91 -31.80 -2.09
C GLN A 428 -12.20 -33.15 -1.93
N LYS A 429 -12.97 -34.23 -1.75
CA LYS A 429 -12.44 -35.59 -1.50
C LYS A 429 -11.43 -36.05 -2.55
N GLU A 430 -11.60 -35.65 -3.81
CA GLU A 430 -10.71 -36.01 -4.91
C GLU A 430 -9.35 -35.32 -4.88
N LEU A 431 -9.17 -34.29 -4.04
CA LEU A 431 -7.91 -33.58 -3.90
C LEU A 431 -6.98 -34.16 -2.83
N ASP A 432 -7.51 -35.01 -1.93
CA ASP A 432 -6.77 -35.58 -0.78
C ASP A 432 -6.06 -34.52 0.10
N MET A 433 -6.65 -33.32 0.21
CA MET A 433 -6.07 -32.19 0.96
C MET A 433 -6.56 -32.14 2.41
N SER A 434 -6.42 -33.26 3.13
CA SER A 434 -6.72 -33.28 4.57
C SER A 434 -5.79 -32.36 5.35
N ALA A 435 -6.21 -31.86 6.52
CA ALA A 435 -5.38 -31.01 7.37
C ALA A 435 -4.02 -31.66 7.69
N LYS A 436 -4.01 -32.98 7.95
CA LYS A 436 -2.77 -33.74 8.17
C LYS A 436 -1.88 -33.74 6.93
N LYS A 437 -2.46 -33.97 5.75
CA LYS A 437 -1.70 -33.97 4.49
C LYS A 437 -1.08 -32.61 4.20
N LEU A 438 -1.82 -31.53 4.44
CA LEU A 438 -1.32 -30.17 4.27
C LEU A 438 -0.13 -29.87 5.19
N MET A 439 -0.19 -30.31 6.46
CA MET A 439 0.94 -30.18 7.38
C MET A 439 2.18 -30.96 6.91
N GLU A 440 2.00 -32.16 6.36
CA GLU A 440 3.09 -32.96 5.80
C GLU A 440 3.72 -32.28 4.56
N LEU A 441 2.89 -31.79 3.64
CA LEU A 441 3.34 -31.11 2.42
C LEU A 441 4.08 -29.80 2.75
N GLU A 442 3.61 -29.05 3.74
CA GLU A 442 4.29 -27.86 4.22
C GLU A 442 5.66 -28.20 4.82
N GLU A 443 5.72 -29.18 5.71
CA GLU A 443 7.00 -29.59 6.33
C GLU A 443 7.99 -30.07 5.27
N MET A 444 7.52 -30.79 4.24
CA MET A 444 8.35 -31.19 3.10
C MET A 444 8.88 -29.98 2.31
N ALA A 445 8.02 -29.04 1.95
CA ALA A 445 8.40 -27.85 1.19
C ALA A 445 9.37 -26.95 1.97
N VAL A 446 9.11 -26.74 3.27
CA VAL A 446 9.99 -25.98 4.16
C VAL A 446 11.33 -26.69 4.35
N SER A 447 11.34 -28.01 4.53
CA SER A 447 12.57 -28.80 4.61
C SER A 447 13.44 -28.70 3.36
N ALA A 448 12.81 -28.66 2.17
CA ALA A 448 13.50 -28.48 0.91
C ALA A 448 14.04 -27.05 0.74
N ALA A 449 13.34 -26.04 1.26
CA ALA A 449 13.72 -24.64 1.08
C ALA A 449 14.76 -24.13 2.11
N VAL A 450 14.69 -24.56 3.37
CA VAL A 450 15.56 -24.07 4.47
C VAL A 450 17.07 -24.14 4.16
N PRO A 451 17.62 -25.22 3.56
CA PRO A 451 19.04 -25.30 3.21
C PRO A 451 19.52 -24.18 2.28
N HIS A 452 18.60 -23.55 1.53
CA HIS A 452 18.91 -22.49 0.57
C HIS A 452 18.73 -21.07 1.13
N LEU A 453 18.47 -20.90 2.44
CA LEU A 453 18.23 -19.59 3.06
C LEU A 453 19.28 -18.54 2.66
N LYS A 454 20.57 -18.89 2.73
CA LYS A 454 21.66 -17.95 2.41
C LYS A 454 21.55 -17.41 0.98
N ARG A 455 21.26 -18.28 0.01
CA ARG A 455 21.03 -17.87 -1.38
C ARG A 455 19.81 -16.95 -1.49
N TYR A 456 18.71 -17.27 -0.82
CA TYR A 456 17.52 -16.41 -0.83
C TYR A 456 17.78 -15.02 -0.21
N MET A 457 18.59 -14.96 0.85
CA MET A 457 19.04 -13.70 1.44
C MET A 457 19.87 -12.88 0.43
N GLU A 458 20.79 -13.50 -0.28
CA GLU A 458 21.64 -12.86 -1.30
C GLU A 458 20.80 -12.36 -2.52
N GLU A 459 19.96 -13.22 -3.09
CA GLU A 459 19.08 -12.91 -4.24
C GLU A 459 17.98 -11.88 -3.89
N SER A 460 17.73 -11.65 -2.60
CA SER A 460 16.83 -10.59 -2.16
C SER A 460 17.42 -9.19 -2.36
N GLU A 461 18.75 -9.08 -2.46
CA GLU A 461 19.52 -7.83 -2.53
C GLU A 461 19.23 -6.87 -1.36
N ALA A 462 18.59 -7.35 -0.30
CA ALA A 462 18.09 -6.52 0.78
C ALA A 462 19.21 -5.98 1.68
N GLU A 463 20.32 -6.72 1.83
CA GLU A 463 21.40 -6.38 2.76
C GLU A 463 21.92 -4.96 2.58
N ALA A 464 22.05 -4.50 1.34
CA ALA A 464 22.55 -3.16 1.00
C ALA A 464 21.66 -2.02 1.50
N TYR A 465 20.42 -2.31 1.90
CA TYR A 465 19.42 -1.33 2.33
C TYR A 465 19.03 -1.46 3.81
N VAL A 466 19.61 -2.43 4.51
CA VAL A 466 19.32 -2.67 5.91
C VAL A 466 20.09 -1.69 6.79
N GLN A 467 19.36 -0.98 7.65
CA GLN A 467 19.90 -0.01 8.60
C GLN A 467 19.59 -0.38 10.05
N ALA A 468 19.02 -1.57 10.29
CA ALA A 468 18.67 -2.04 11.62
C ALA A 468 19.93 -2.25 12.48
N PRO A 469 20.19 -1.42 13.51
CA PRO A 469 21.41 -1.52 14.31
C PRO A 469 21.55 -2.87 15.01
N MET A 470 20.42 -3.52 15.36
CA MET A 470 20.40 -4.80 16.07
C MET A 470 21.12 -5.97 15.36
N LEU A 471 21.43 -5.85 14.06
CA LEU A 471 22.03 -6.94 13.27
C LEU A 471 23.56 -6.94 13.26
N VAL A 472 24.18 -5.85 13.73
CA VAL A 472 25.63 -5.69 13.81
C VAL A 472 25.96 -5.22 15.21
N ARG A 473 26.79 -5.99 15.92
CA ARG A 473 27.06 -5.76 17.35
C ARG A 473 27.58 -4.36 17.62
N GLU A 474 28.56 -3.92 16.83
CA GLU A 474 29.20 -2.61 16.96
C GLU A 474 28.18 -1.48 16.74
N ASN A 475 27.30 -1.61 15.75
CA ASN A 475 26.25 -0.64 15.48
C ASN A 475 25.21 -0.59 16.61
N ASN A 476 24.84 -1.75 17.15
CA ASN A 476 23.90 -1.84 18.27
C ASN A 476 24.48 -1.24 19.55
N GLU A 477 25.74 -1.52 19.87
CA GLU A 477 26.44 -0.93 21.02
C GLU A 477 26.57 0.59 20.86
N ALA A 478 26.96 1.07 19.67
CA ALA A 478 27.03 2.50 19.38
C ALA A 478 25.66 3.19 19.51
N PHE A 479 24.60 2.56 19.00
CA PHE A 479 23.23 3.07 19.13
C PHE A 479 22.81 3.15 20.60
N ILE A 480 22.98 2.07 21.38
CA ILE A 480 22.58 2.01 22.79
C ILE A 480 23.35 3.03 23.62
N ASN A 481 24.66 3.16 23.41
CA ASN A 481 25.49 4.13 24.14
C ASN A 481 25.16 5.59 23.79
N GLY A 482 24.50 5.83 22.65
CA GLY A 482 24.00 7.14 22.26
C GLY A 482 22.62 7.50 22.84
N LEU A 483 21.95 6.56 23.51
CA LEU A 483 20.64 6.82 24.12
C LEU A 483 20.79 7.66 25.39
N GLU A 484 19.79 8.51 25.65
CA GLU A 484 19.68 9.19 26.92
C GLU A 484 19.56 8.15 28.05
N CYS A 485 20.49 8.20 29.00
CA CYS A 485 20.57 7.27 30.11
C CYS A 485 20.39 8.02 31.43
N SER A 486 19.34 7.68 32.16
CA SER A 486 19.18 8.11 33.55
C SER A 486 19.84 7.07 34.46
N SER A 487 20.99 7.43 35.04
CA SER A 487 21.65 6.63 36.08
C SER A 487 21.20 7.06 37.46
N GLY A 488 21.00 6.10 38.37
CA GLY A 488 20.70 6.41 39.78
C GLY A 488 21.94 6.86 40.54
N ASP A 489 21.80 7.90 41.38
CA ASP A 489 22.78 8.22 42.42
C ASP A 489 22.66 7.24 43.60
N ASP A 490 23.73 7.13 44.42
CA ASP A 490 23.83 6.19 45.54
C ASP A 490 22.77 6.45 46.62
N LEU A 491 21.62 5.78 46.49
CA LEU A 491 20.47 5.80 47.40
C LEU A 491 20.42 4.57 48.32
N GLN A 492 21.55 3.85 48.52
CA GLN A 492 21.57 2.60 49.31
C GLN A 492 20.89 2.75 50.68
N GLY A 493 21.11 3.88 51.38
CA GLY A 493 20.46 4.16 52.67
C GLY A 493 18.94 4.37 52.57
N VAL A 494 18.48 5.10 51.55
CA VAL A 494 17.05 5.42 51.34
C VAL A 494 16.28 4.18 50.91
N LEU A 495 16.85 3.36 50.03
CA LEU A 495 16.24 2.09 49.61
C LEU A 495 16.15 1.12 50.79
N ALA A 496 17.21 0.97 51.60
CA ALA A 496 17.20 0.08 52.75
C ALA A 496 16.11 0.44 53.77
N ASP A 497 15.90 1.73 54.04
CA ASP A 497 14.83 2.20 54.93
C ASP A 497 13.44 2.05 54.31
N MET A 498 13.30 2.27 52.99
CA MET A 498 12.03 2.00 52.28
C MET A 498 11.66 0.51 52.32
N TYR A 499 12.60 -0.40 52.09
CA TYR A 499 12.37 -1.85 52.17
C TYR A 499 12.07 -2.30 53.62
N LYS A 500 12.80 -1.80 54.62
CA LYS A 500 12.50 -2.10 56.03
C LYS A 500 11.12 -1.63 56.46
N ASN A 501 10.69 -0.45 56.02
CA ASN A 501 9.39 0.11 56.40
C ASN A 501 8.22 -0.51 55.60
N ALA A 502 8.44 -0.92 54.35
CA ALA A 502 7.40 -1.55 53.52
C ALA A 502 7.10 -3.02 53.92
N PHE A 503 8.09 -3.74 54.43
CA PHE A 503 7.97 -5.18 54.74
C PHE A 503 7.91 -5.51 56.25
N SER A 504 7.97 -4.52 57.14
CA SER A 504 7.86 -4.73 58.60
C SER A 504 6.43 -4.87 59.13
N HIS A 505 5.42 -4.79 58.26
CA HIS A 505 4.00 -5.05 58.59
C HIS A 505 3.45 -6.34 57.96
N ILE A 506 4.21 -7.43 58.03
CA ILE A 506 3.62 -8.77 57.90
C ILE A 506 3.37 -9.28 59.33
N PRO A 507 2.12 -9.33 59.82
CA PRO A 507 1.84 -9.95 61.10
C PRO A 507 2.17 -11.43 60.99
N SER A 508 3.04 -11.93 61.87
CA SER A 508 3.31 -13.36 62.01
C SER A 508 2.02 -14.08 62.45
N ARG A 509 1.24 -14.54 61.47
CA ARG A 509 0.28 -15.63 61.63
C ARG A 509 0.40 -16.55 60.43
N LEU A 510 1.23 -17.57 60.60
CA LEU A 510 0.96 -18.96 60.24
C LEU A 510 1.87 -19.85 61.09
#